data_AF-A0AA39IFM9-F1
#
_entry.id   AF-A0AA39IFM9-F1
#
_cell.length_a   1.000
_cell.length_b   1.000
_cell.length_c   1.000
_cell.angle_alpha   90.00
_cell.angle_beta   90.00
_cell.angle_gamma   90.00
#
_symmetry.space_group_name_H-M   'P 1'
#
loop_
_entity.id
_entity.type
_entity.pdbx_description
1 polymer ?
#
loop_
_entity_poly.entity_id
_entity_poly.type
_entity_poly.pdbx_seq_one_letter_code
_entity_poly.pdbx_strand_id
1 'polypeptide(L)'
;MRLLVVSLVICLCVIVQGQPKRVAIIGAGVIGTSTALAFKERDPTVDVTIFFDRDFNETTSWGPAGLFRLDNGKYRKWGHLSYQRFSQIFKEVGGVSGVQRVSGYILSKNITNLISQQINYGDYAFDFHFLRAHELEQFPYAADEIYGIHYTSFTTEGRAYVPWMYQILKKKYNTKFVKQQIKTVNELADKYDVVVNCAGLNGGIVANDGDASNVYPIRGVILEIDAPWQKNFVYLDFATFTFPTINTVFMGTVKQDGRADLEITQEDIDGIRARYAQIQPAMNNVKIKSMWSGLRPGRDQIRLEMVQSEKSKAKIIHNYGHAGNGFTRRCDGGAVAAKCCLISAQYLTCFRHNGAIKSPNTAIWRALSPYQANNALKLFWNVLIFKGVFSPNSVATDVGALEGGYKHTPSGKPLQAPDIALHQVFEECCYKGCDEVSACGKHNGWP
;
A
#
# COMPACT_ATOMS: atom_id res chain seq x y z
N MET A 1 -46.32 -3.00 -18.15
CA MET A 1 -44.97 -2.86 -18.77
C MET A 1 -43.89 -2.35 -17.80
N ARG A 2 -44.07 -1.23 -17.08
CA ARG A 2 -43.02 -0.70 -16.16
C ARG A 2 -42.59 -1.67 -15.05
N LEU A 3 -43.51 -2.43 -14.45
CA LEU A 3 -43.19 -3.45 -13.43
C LEU A 3 -42.45 -4.68 -13.99
N LEU A 4 -42.78 -5.10 -15.22
CA LEU A 4 -42.12 -6.22 -15.91
C LEU A 4 -40.68 -5.88 -16.29
N VAL A 5 -40.41 -4.63 -16.70
CA VAL A 5 -39.05 -4.15 -17.00
C VAL A 5 -38.21 -4.05 -15.73
N VAL A 6 -38.78 -3.58 -14.60
CA VAL A 6 -38.06 -3.52 -13.32
C VAL A 6 -37.75 -4.93 -12.80
N SER A 7 -38.68 -5.88 -12.88
CA SER A 7 -38.42 -7.27 -12.50
C SER A 7 -37.41 -7.97 -13.41
N LEU A 8 -37.44 -7.71 -14.73
CA LEU A 8 -36.42 -8.24 -15.65
C LEU A 8 -35.05 -7.62 -15.42
N VAL A 9 -34.96 -6.33 -15.10
CA VAL A 9 -33.69 -5.65 -14.78
C VAL A 9 -33.12 -6.16 -13.45
N ILE A 10 -33.96 -6.39 -12.43
CA ILE A 10 -33.52 -7.01 -11.17
C ILE A 10 -33.07 -8.45 -11.41
N CYS A 11 -33.81 -9.22 -12.22
CA CYS A 11 -33.44 -10.59 -12.56
C CYS A 11 -32.15 -10.65 -13.39
N LEU A 12 -31.96 -9.75 -14.37
CA LEU A 12 -30.70 -9.60 -15.13
C LEU A 12 -29.55 -9.09 -14.25
N CYS A 13 -29.78 -8.20 -13.28
CA CYS A 13 -28.75 -7.77 -12.33
C CYS A 13 -28.33 -8.90 -11.37
N VAL A 14 -29.26 -9.81 -11.04
CA VAL A 14 -28.95 -11.03 -10.24
C VAL A 14 -28.26 -12.09 -11.11
N ILE A 15 -28.62 -12.21 -12.39
CA ILE A 15 -28.03 -13.18 -13.34
C ILE A 15 -26.65 -12.75 -13.86
N VAL A 16 -26.33 -11.45 -13.86
CA VAL A 16 -25.01 -10.90 -14.27
C VAL A 16 -24.02 -10.83 -13.09
N GLN A 17 -24.22 -11.61 -12.02
CA GLN A 17 -23.12 -11.91 -11.11
C GLN A 17 -22.28 -13.04 -11.73
N GLY A 18 -21.34 -12.65 -12.59
CA GLY A 18 -20.28 -13.56 -13.03
C GLY A 18 -19.60 -14.20 -11.82
N GLN A 19 -19.03 -15.39 -12.00
CA GLN A 19 -18.31 -16.09 -10.95
C GLN A 19 -17.35 -15.13 -10.22
N PRO A 20 -17.32 -15.12 -8.87
CA PRO A 20 -16.49 -14.20 -8.12
C PRO A 20 -15.04 -14.37 -8.56
N LYS A 21 -14.36 -13.25 -8.83
CA LYS A 21 -12.94 -13.29 -9.18
C LYS A 21 -12.17 -13.99 -8.05
N ARG A 22 -11.42 -15.02 -8.43
CA ARG A 22 -10.60 -15.82 -7.51
C ARG A 22 -9.20 -15.22 -7.45
N VAL A 23 -8.79 -14.82 -6.26
CA VAL A 23 -7.48 -14.21 -6.00
C VAL A 23 -6.70 -15.11 -5.05
N ALA A 24 -5.53 -15.56 -5.50
CA ALA A 24 -4.55 -16.21 -4.65
C ALA A 24 -3.51 -15.20 -4.18
N ILE A 25 -3.14 -15.24 -2.91
CA ILE A 25 -2.07 -14.41 -2.33
C ILE A 25 -1.04 -15.34 -1.70
N ILE A 26 0.22 -15.24 -2.13
CA ILE A 26 1.33 -16.06 -1.60
C ILE A 26 2.03 -15.24 -0.52
N GLY A 27 1.90 -15.66 0.74
CA GLY A 27 2.48 -15.02 1.92
C GLY A 27 1.42 -14.45 2.86
N ALA A 28 1.51 -14.81 4.15
CA ALA A 28 0.61 -14.34 5.21
C ALA A 28 1.25 -13.29 6.15
N GLY A 29 2.34 -12.64 5.71
CA GLY A 29 2.94 -11.51 6.43
C GLY A 29 2.10 -10.23 6.32
N VAL A 30 2.68 -9.10 6.77
CA VAL A 30 1.99 -7.79 6.75
C VAL A 30 1.53 -7.39 5.35
N ILE A 31 2.33 -7.68 4.32
CA ILE A 31 2.02 -7.32 2.93
C ILE A 31 0.89 -8.18 2.36
N GLY A 32 0.91 -9.49 2.59
CA GLY A 32 -0.13 -10.38 2.08
C GLY A 32 -1.48 -10.17 2.76
N THR A 33 -1.48 -10.01 4.09
CA THR A 33 -2.70 -9.71 4.86
C THR A 33 -3.25 -8.31 4.57
N SER A 34 -2.41 -7.28 4.43
CA SER A 34 -2.87 -5.96 4.00
C SER A 34 -3.45 -5.97 2.58
N THR A 35 -2.83 -6.74 1.68
CA THR A 35 -3.31 -6.88 0.30
C THR A 35 -4.66 -7.58 0.24
N ALA A 36 -4.82 -8.69 0.96
CA ALA A 36 -6.10 -9.39 1.08
C ALA A 36 -7.20 -8.49 1.63
N LEU A 37 -6.88 -7.70 2.66
CA LEU A 37 -7.83 -6.77 3.27
C LEU A 37 -8.21 -5.67 2.28
N ALA A 38 -7.26 -5.12 1.53
CA ALA A 38 -7.53 -4.13 0.49
C ALA A 38 -8.46 -4.68 -0.63
N PHE A 39 -8.28 -5.93 -1.05
CA PHE A 39 -9.21 -6.59 -1.96
C PHE A 39 -10.62 -6.68 -1.37
N LYS A 40 -10.75 -7.18 -0.14
CA LYS A 40 -12.04 -7.38 0.52
C LYS A 40 -12.76 -6.09 0.93
N GLU A 41 -12.03 -5.05 1.31
CA GLU A 41 -12.59 -3.72 1.61
C GLU A 41 -13.11 -3.03 0.36
N ARG A 42 -12.47 -3.27 -0.78
CA ARG A 42 -12.89 -2.69 -2.07
C ARG A 42 -14.02 -3.47 -2.74
N ASP A 43 -13.96 -4.79 -2.72
CA ASP A 43 -15.00 -5.67 -3.23
C ASP A 43 -15.10 -6.94 -2.37
N PRO A 44 -16.08 -7.00 -1.45
CA PRO A 44 -16.28 -8.16 -0.58
C PRO A 44 -16.56 -9.48 -1.32
N THR A 45 -17.01 -9.43 -2.57
CA THR A 45 -17.42 -10.60 -3.37
C THR A 45 -16.24 -11.39 -3.92
N VAL A 46 -15.05 -10.80 -3.98
CA VAL A 46 -13.82 -11.46 -4.45
C VAL A 46 -13.49 -12.65 -3.55
N ASP A 47 -13.28 -13.84 -4.12
CA ASP A 47 -12.85 -15.02 -3.35
C ASP A 47 -11.33 -14.97 -3.17
N VAL A 48 -10.88 -14.58 -1.98
CA VAL A 48 -9.47 -14.45 -1.64
C VAL A 48 -9.01 -15.69 -0.86
N THR A 49 -7.93 -16.31 -1.32
CA THR A 49 -7.22 -17.38 -0.61
C THR A 49 -5.77 -16.94 -0.35
N ILE A 50 -5.34 -17.00 0.91
CA ILE A 50 -3.94 -16.74 1.29
C ILE A 50 -3.23 -18.07 1.51
N PHE A 51 -2.12 -18.27 0.82
CA PHE A 51 -1.20 -19.41 0.97
C PHE A 51 0.01 -19.01 1.82
N PHE A 52 0.43 -19.89 2.72
CA PHE A 52 1.59 -19.65 3.58
C PHE A 52 2.31 -20.95 3.92
N ASP A 53 3.61 -20.89 4.18
CA ASP A 53 4.46 -22.08 4.35
C ASP A 53 4.94 -22.31 5.80
N ARG A 54 4.75 -21.33 6.69
CA ARG A 54 5.26 -21.33 8.06
C ARG A 54 4.35 -20.58 9.02
N ASP A 55 4.50 -20.81 10.31
CA ASP A 55 3.66 -20.16 11.31
C ASP A 55 4.02 -18.68 11.45
N PHE A 56 3.08 -17.85 11.93
CA PHE A 56 3.25 -16.39 11.89
C PHE A 56 4.47 -15.91 12.68
N ASN A 57 4.78 -16.55 13.81
CA ASN A 57 5.95 -16.27 14.66
C ASN A 57 7.29 -16.54 13.98
N GLU A 58 7.30 -17.34 12.92
CA GLU A 58 8.49 -17.64 12.10
C GLU A 58 8.65 -16.66 10.92
N THR A 59 7.72 -15.71 10.77
CA THR A 59 7.78 -14.71 9.70
C THR A 59 8.52 -13.44 10.14
N THR A 60 9.17 -12.77 9.18
CA THR A 60 9.76 -11.44 9.40
C THR A 60 8.73 -10.40 9.88
N SER A 61 7.43 -10.61 9.62
CA SER A 61 6.39 -9.67 10.04
C SER A 61 6.02 -9.80 11.53
N TRP A 62 6.53 -10.79 12.25
CA TRP A 62 6.21 -10.97 13.67
C TRP A 62 6.91 -9.95 14.58
N GLY A 63 8.20 -9.73 14.37
CA GLY A 63 9.04 -8.96 15.28
C GLY A 63 9.01 -7.43 15.18
N PRO A 64 8.81 -6.78 14.02
CA PRO A 64 8.98 -5.33 13.90
C PRO A 64 8.10 -4.53 14.88
N ALA A 65 8.72 -3.53 15.53
CA ALA A 65 8.02 -2.48 16.29
C ALA A 65 7.23 -1.52 15.37
N GLY A 66 7.62 -1.47 14.08
CA GLY A 66 6.83 -0.85 13.02
C GLY A 66 6.66 0.66 13.13
N LEU A 67 7.67 1.40 13.60
CA LEU A 67 7.67 2.87 13.52
C LEU A 67 7.51 3.29 12.05
N PHE A 68 6.50 4.11 11.78
CA PHE A 68 6.32 4.73 10.48
C PHE A 68 7.45 5.73 10.24
N ARG A 69 8.24 5.41 9.22
CA ARG A 69 9.29 6.26 8.63
C ARG A 69 9.43 5.89 7.17
N LEU A 70 9.66 6.88 6.31
CA LEU A 70 9.87 6.65 4.90
C LEU A 70 11.30 7.00 4.49
N ASP A 71 12.02 6.01 3.97
CA ASP A 71 13.43 6.15 3.60
C ASP A 71 13.61 6.81 2.22
N ASN A 72 12.64 6.65 1.33
CA ASN A 72 12.76 7.07 -0.07
C ASN A 72 11.51 7.85 -0.53
N GLY A 73 11.74 9.09 -0.96
CA GLY A 73 10.70 10.03 -1.37
C GLY A 73 9.88 9.60 -2.58
N LYS A 74 10.38 8.69 -3.43
CA LYS A 74 9.57 8.16 -4.55
C LYS A 74 8.30 7.43 -4.09
N TYR A 75 8.29 6.96 -2.84
CA TYR A 75 7.16 6.25 -2.23
C TYR A 75 6.26 7.16 -1.37
N ARG A 76 6.49 8.47 -1.40
CA ARG A 76 5.83 9.47 -0.56
C ARG A 76 4.31 9.46 -0.69
N LYS A 77 3.79 9.32 -1.91
CA LYS A 77 2.34 9.19 -2.17
C LYS A 77 1.71 8.06 -1.36
N TRP A 78 2.38 6.92 -1.27
CA TRP A 78 1.87 5.75 -0.55
C TRP A 78 2.16 5.80 0.95
N GLY A 79 3.27 6.43 1.33
CA GLY A 79 3.55 6.79 2.72
C GLY A 79 2.42 7.64 3.30
N HIS A 80 1.99 8.68 2.57
CA HIS A 80 0.88 9.54 3.00
C HIS A 80 -0.44 8.76 3.15
N LEU A 81 -0.80 7.90 2.19
CA LEU A 81 -2.00 7.06 2.30
C LEU A 81 -1.92 6.10 3.51
N SER A 82 -0.76 5.52 3.76
CA SER A 82 -0.56 4.64 4.92
C SER A 82 -0.66 5.42 6.23
N TYR A 83 -0.09 6.63 6.29
CA TYR A 83 -0.18 7.51 7.46
C TYR A 83 -1.63 7.90 7.77
N GLN A 84 -2.40 8.30 6.75
CA GLN A 84 -3.84 8.57 6.89
C GLN A 84 -4.60 7.34 7.40
N ARG A 85 -4.30 6.16 6.86
CA ARG A 85 -4.91 4.91 7.29
C ARG A 85 -4.57 4.57 8.75
N PHE A 86 -3.34 4.79 9.18
CA PHE A 86 -2.95 4.58 10.58
C PHE A 86 -3.61 5.57 11.53
N SER A 87 -3.73 6.83 11.12
CA SER A 87 -4.50 7.84 11.86
C SER A 87 -5.96 7.42 12.03
N GLN A 88 -6.59 6.92 10.97
CA GLN A 88 -7.96 6.39 11.02
C GLN A 88 -8.08 5.18 11.96
N ILE A 89 -7.21 4.18 11.81
CA ILE A 89 -7.22 2.97 12.65
C ILE A 89 -7.02 3.33 14.12
N PHE A 90 -6.07 4.22 14.42
CA PHE A 90 -5.84 4.70 15.78
C PHE A 90 -7.09 5.37 16.37
N LYS A 91 -7.78 6.22 15.59
CA LYS A 91 -9.00 6.90 16.01
C LYS A 91 -10.19 5.95 16.21
N GLU A 92 -10.40 5.00 15.30
CA GLU A 92 -11.62 4.19 15.24
C GLU A 92 -11.51 2.85 15.98
N VAL A 93 -10.31 2.26 16.03
CA VAL A 93 -10.06 0.92 16.58
C VAL A 93 -9.20 0.97 17.84
N GLY A 94 -8.31 1.96 17.94
CA GLY A 94 -7.38 2.10 19.06
C GLY A 94 -6.32 0.99 19.11
N GLY A 95 -5.72 0.82 20.29
CA GLY A 95 -4.53 -0.03 20.48
C GLY A 95 -4.76 -1.52 20.21
N VAL A 96 -5.99 -2.03 20.20
CA VAL A 96 -6.27 -3.44 19.86
C VAL A 96 -5.78 -3.80 18.45
N SER A 97 -5.71 -2.81 17.57
CA SER A 97 -5.15 -2.96 16.23
C SER A 97 -3.63 -3.13 16.20
N GLY A 98 -2.90 -2.84 17.29
CA GLY A 98 -1.44 -2.72 17.28
C GLY A 98 -0.92 -1.42 16.68
N VAL A 99 -1.81 -0.49 16.30
CA VAL A 99 -1.46 0.87 15.86
C VAL A 99 -1.50 1.81 17.05
N GLN A 100 -0.39 2.50 17.31
CA GLN A 100 -0.30 3.52 18.35
C GLN A 100 0.33 4.78 17.81
N ARG A 101 -0.22 5.94 18.18
CA ARG A 101 0.40 7.24 17.94
C ARG A 101 1.51 7.50 18.96
N VAL A 102 2.68 7.90 18.48
CA VAL A 102 3.88 8.13 19.30
C VAL A 102 4.67 9.32 18.78
N SER A 103 5.12 10.21 19.66
CA SER A 103 5.96 11.36 19.32
C SER A 103 7.42 11.10 19.68
N GLY A 104 8.36 11.72 18.98
CA GLY A 104 9.76 11.48 19.28
C GLY A 104 10.72 12.12 18.30
N TYR A 105 11.96 11.63 18.33
CA TYR A 105 13.11 12.31 17.80
C TYR A 105 13.90 11.43 16.83
N ILE A 106 14.32 12.01 15.71
CA ILE A 106 15.40 11.45 14.89
C ILE A 106 16.59 12.38 15.02
N LEU A 107 17.73 11.81 15.42
CA LEU A 107 19.00 12.48 15.56
C LEU A 107 19.94 11.99 14.46
N SER A 108 20.75 12.90 13.92
CA SER A 108 21.72 12.55 12.89
C SER A 108 22.90 13.53 12.91
N LYS A 109 24.10 13.00 12.72
CA LYS A 109 25.29 13.84 12.50
C LYS A 109 25.32 14.46 11.09
N ASN A 110 24.54 13.90 10.17
CA ASN A 110 24.41 14.39 8.81
C ASN A 110 23.03 15.04 8.61
N ILE A 111 23.00 16.36 8.41
CA ILE A 111 21.76 17.12 8.22
C ILE A 111 20.96 16.67 6.97
N THR A 112 21.64 16.20 5.92
CA THR A 112 21.01 15.73 4.68
C THR A 112 20.08 14.55 4.94
N ASN A 113 20.41 13.69 5.91
CA ASN A 113 19.54 12.60 6.33
C ASN A 113 18.18 13.14 6.84
N LEU A 114 18.20 14.23 7.61
CA LEU A 114 17.00 14.82 8.19
C LEU A 114 16.21 15.64 7.18
N ILE A 115 16.88 16.37 6.30
CA ILE A 115 16.25 17.06 5.15
C ILE A 115 15.51 16.05 4.28
N SER A 116 16.12 14.87 4.03
CA SER A 116 15.43 13.80 3.30
C SER A 116 14.15 13.36 4.02
N GLN A 117 14.14 13.26 5.36
CA GLN A 117 12.93 12.93 6.10
C GLN A 117 11.85 14.01 5.97
N GLN A 118 12.25 15.29 6.03
CA GLN A 118 11.34 16.42 5.81
C GLN A 118 10.68 16.35 4.43
N ILE A 119 11.46 16.10 3.37
CA ILE A 119 10.92 15.91 2.02
C ILE A 119 9.96 14.71 1.96
N ASN A 120 10.34 13.60 2.61
CA ASN A 120 9.59 12.35 2.51
C ASN A 120 8.22 12.38 3.21
N TYR A 121 8.09 13.09 4.34
CA TYR A 121 6.86 13.11 5.13
C TYR A 121 6.62 14.33 6.02
N GLY A 122 7.48 15.35 6.02
CA GLY A 122 7.43 16.44 6.99
C GLY A 122 6.20 17.35 6.91
N ASP A 123 5.48 17.37 5.79
CA ASP A 123 4.27 18.17 5.58
C ASP A 123 2.97 17.45 6.02
N TYR A 124 2.97 16.12 6.12
CA TYR A 124 1.80 15.34 6.54
C TYR A 124 1.99 14.60 7.87
N ALA A 125 3.22 14.47 8.36
CA ALA A 125 3.48 14.04 9.72
C ALA A 125 3.10 15.14 10.70
N PHE A 126 2.41 14.76 11.77
CA PHE A 126 2.04 15.70 12.83
C PHE A 126 3.28 16.25 13.55
N ASP A 127 3.22 17.52 13.96
CA ASP A 127 4.23 18.21 14.78
C ASP A 127 5.67 18.13 14.25
N PHE A 128 5.85 18.08 12.92
CA PHE A 128 7.17 18.00 12.30
C PHE A 128 7.94 19.32 12.40
N HIS A 129 9.12 19.31 12.99
CA HIS A 129 10.04 20.44 12.99
C HIS A 129 11.48 20.00 13.30
N PHE A 130 12.46 20.84 12.95
CA PHE A 130 13.83 20.70 13.44
C PHE A 130 13.90 21.13 14.91
N LEU A 131 14.68 20.39 15.70
CA LEU A 131 14.89 20.69 17.12
C LEU A 131 15.62 22.02 17.30
N ARG A 132 15.16 22.79 18.28
CA ARG A 132 15.81 24.02 18.74
C ARG A 132 16.96 23.66 19.68
N ALA A 133 17.87 24.61 19.91
CA ALA A 133 19.05 24.42 20.76
C ALA A 133 18.68 23.83 22.15
N HIS A 134 17.70 24.42 22.85
CA HIS A 134 17.28 23.93 24.17
C HIS A 134 16.64 22.52 24.13
N GLU A 135 16.07 22.10 23.00
CA GLU A 135 15.53 20.75 22.85
C GLU A 135 16.64 19.73 22.60
N LEU A 136 17.76 20.15 22.00
CA LEU A 136 18.94 19.31 21.79
C LEU A 136 19.72 19.05 23.08
N GLU A 137 19.66 19.98 24.05
CA GLU A 137 20.33 19.86 25.36
C GLU A 137 19.93 18.61 26.15
N GLN A 138 18.79 17.99 25.85
CA GLN A 138 18.37 16.73 26.49
C GLN A 138 19.21 15.52 26.05
N PHE A 139 19.97 15.65 24.95
CA PHE A 139 20.80 14.59 24.40
C PHE A 139 22.29 14.84 24.72
N PRO A 140 23.11 13.78 24.83
CA PRO A 140 24.51 13.87 25.27
C PRO A 140 25.47 14.26 24.13
N TYR A 141 25.08 15.24 23.32
CA TYR A 141 25.87 15.75 22.19
C TYR A 141 26.02 17.26 22.32
N ALA A 142 27.16 17.81 21.87
CA ALA A 142 27.26 19.26 21.74
C ALA A 142 26.34 19.76 20.62
N ALA A 143 25.91 21.02 20.73
CA ALA A 143 24.89 21.60 19.84
C ALA A 143 25.30 21.64 18.35
N ASP A 144 26.61 21.63 18.08
CA ASP A 144 27.22 21.64 16.74
C ASP A 144 27.59 20.24 16.23
N GLU A 145 27.49 19.20 17.07
CA GLU A 145 27.82 17.82 16.70
C GLU A 145 26.64 17.04 16.11
N ILE A 146 25.40 17.49 16.38
CA ILE A 146 24.21 16.74 16.01
C ILE A 146 23.05 17.64 15.61
N TYR A 147 22.26 17.13 14.67
CA TYR A 147 20.99 17.71 14.27
C TYR A 147 19.85 16.81 14.73
N GLY A 148 18.68 17.41 14.96
CA GLY A 148 17.49 16.66 15.34
C GLY A 148 16.23 17.14 14.64
N ILE A 149 15.31 16.22 14.40
CA ILE A 149 13.91 16.52 14.06
C ILE A 149 12.99 15.89 15.10
N HIS A 150 11.91 16.58 15.42
CA HIS A 150 10.78 16.04 16.17
C HIS A 150 9.59 15.85 15.24
N TYR A 151 8.85 14.77 15.44
CA TYR A 151 7.53 14.58 14.84
C TYR A 151 6.71 13.54 15.60
N THR A 152 5.40 13.57 15.36
CA THR A 152 4.45 12.57 15.82
C THR A 152 4.17 11.57 14.70
N SER A 153 4.33 10.28 15.00
CA SER A 153 4.22 9.14 14.08
C SER A 153 3.31 8.05 14.62
N PHE A 154 3.33 6.88 13.96
CA PHE A 154 2.65 5.68 14.41
C PHE A 154 3.61 4.50 14.52
N THR A 155 3.52 3.73 15.59
CA THR A 155 4.07 2.37 15.64
C THR A 155 2.99 1.37 15.25
N THR A 156 3.39 0.31 14.55
CA THR A 156 2.51 -0.75 14.06
C THR A 156 3.12 -2.11 14.36
N GLU A 157 2.82 -2.63 15.54
CA GLU A 157 3.50 -3.82 16.07
C GLU A 157 3.11 -5.08 15.29
N GLY A 158 4.09 -5.82 14.79
CA GLY A 158 3.85 -7.05 14.04
C GLY A 158 2.92 -8.03 14.77
N ARG A 159 3.18 -8.28 16.06
CA ARG A 159 2.45 -9.22 16.91
C ARG A 159 0.99 -8.86 17.18
N ALA A 160 0.59 -7.61 16.98
CA ALA A 160 -0.79 -7.18 17.17
C ALA A 160 -1.46 -6.85 15.82
N TYR A 161 -0.75 -6.14 14.95
CA TYR A 161 -1.25 -5.60 13.70
C TYR A 161 -1.61 -6.68 12.67
N VAL A 162 -0.74 -7.66 12.47
CA VAL A 162 -1.02 -8.74 11.49
C VAL A 162 -2.11 -9.68 12.01
N PRO A 163 -2.09 -10.15 13.28
CA PRO A 163 -3.20 -10.92 13.83
C PRO A 163 -4.54 -10.19 13.81
N TRP A 164 -4.56 -8.88 14.06
CA TRP A 164 -5.78 -8.07 13.95
C TRP A 164 -6.37 -8.11 12.53
N MET A 165 -5.56 -7.88 11.48
CA MET A 165 -6.02 -8.01 10.09
C MET A 165 -6.45 -9.44 9.75
N TYR A 166 -5.72 -10.45 10.23
CA TYR A 166 -6.08 -11.85 10.07
C TYR A 166 -7.48 -12.15 10.65
N GLN A 167 -7.79 -11.64 11.85
CA GLN A 167 -9.11 -11.83 12.46
C GLN A 167 -10.23 -11.17 11.65
N ILE A 168 -9.99 -9.98 11.09
CA ILE A 168 -10.97 -9.34 10.18
C ILE A 168 -11.20 -10.20 8.95
N LEU A 169 -10.12 -10.62 8.29
CA LEU A 169 -10.18 -11.46 7.09
C LEU A 169 -10.94 -12.77 7.35
N LYS A 170 -10.65 -13.43 8.46
CA LYS A 170 -11.27 -14.71 8.83
C LYS A 170 -12.73 -14.54 9.26
N LYS A 171 -13.02 -13.63 10.20
CA LYS A 171 -14.35 -13.51 10.83
C LYS A 171 -15.35 -12.72 9.99
N LYS A 172 -14.91 -11.61 9.38
CA LYS A 172 -15.80 -10.72 8.61
C LYS A 172 -15.93 -11.17 7.16
N TYR A 173 -14.83 -11.58 6.54
CA TYR A 173 -14.78 -11.83 5.10
C TYR A 173 -14.70 -13.32 4.72
N ASN A 174 -14.64 -14.22 5.71
CA ASN A 174 -14.49 -15.65 5.52
C ASN A 174 -13.35 -16.02 4.54
N THR A 175 -12.25 -15.27 4.59
CA THR A 175 -11.07 -15.48 3.74
C THR A 175 -10.41 -16.81 4.09
N LYS A 176 -10.05 -17.58 3.06
CA LYS A 176 -9.40 -18.89 3.22
C LYS A 176 -7.91 -18.72 3.49
N PHE A 177 -7.39 -19.48 4.45
CA PHE A 177 -5.97 -19.55 4.77
C PHE A 177 -5.51 -21.00 4.61
N VAL A 178 -4.54 -21.23 3.71
CA VAL A 178 -4.07 -22.58 3.35
C VAL A 178 -2.58 -22.68 3.67
N LYS A 179 -2.22 -23.56 4.60
CA LYS A 179 -0.81 -23.87 4.90
C LYS A 179 -0.27 -24.78 3.80
N GLN A 180 0.40 -24.17 2.82
CA GLN A 180 0.98 -24.83 1.67
C GLN A 180 2.14 -23.98 1.13
N GLN A 181 3.28 -24.61 0.89
CA GLN A 181 4.39 -23.98 0.20
C GLN A 181 4.11 -23.93 -1.30
N ILE A 182 4.17 -22.72 -1.87
CA ILE A 182 4.05 -22.47 -3.31
C ILE A 182 5.45 -22.19 -3.83
N LYS A 183 5.95 -23.00 -4.77
CA LYS A 183 7.33 -22.83 -5.27
C LYS A 183 7.38 -21.75 -6.34
N THR A 184 6.34 -21.65 -7.18
CA THR A 184 6.24 -20.63 -8.22
C THR A 184 4.81 -20.11 -8.38
N VAL A 185 4.65 -18.86 -8.84
CA VAL A 185 3.34 -18.27 -9.17
C VAL A 185 2.52 -19.10 -10.17
N ASN A 186 3.20 -19.87 -11.03
CA ASN A 186 2.60 -20.69 -12.07
C ASN A 186 1.74 -21.85 -11.52
N GLU A 187 2.01 -22.34 -10.31
CA GLU A 187 1.21 -23.41 -9.68
C GLU A 187 -0.25 -23.01 -9.40
N LEU A 188 -0.49 -21.70 -9.34
CA LEU A 188 -1.78 -21.10 -9.03
C LEU A 188 -2.41 -20.40 -10.24
N ALA A 189 -1.63 -20.11 -11.28
CA ALA A 189 -2.07 -19.33 -12.44
C ALA A 189 -3.24 -20.00 -13.20
N ASP A 190 -3.28 -21.33 -13.28
CA ASP A 190 -4.40 -22.03 -13.94
C ASP A 190 -5.67 -22.12 -13.07
N LYS A 191 -5.54 -21.87 -11.76
CA LYS A 191 -6.61 -22.07 -10.76
C LYS A 191 -7.25 -20.76 -10.31
N TYR A 192 -6.57 -19.64 -10.48
CA TYR A 192 -6.99 -18.33 -9.98
C TYR A 192 -6.93 -17.29 -11.09
N ASP A 193 -7.84 -16.31 -11.05
CA ASP A 193 -7.86 -15.21 -12.03
C ASP A 193 -6.72 -14.22 -11.79
N VAL A 194 -6.27 -14.13 -10.53
CA VAL A 194 -5.18 -13.28 -10.08
C VAL A 194 -4.32 -14.04 -9.07
N VAL A 195 -3.01 -13.97 -9.22
CA VAL A 195 -2.04 -14.44 -8.24
C VAL A 195 -1.19 -13.27 -7.78
N VAL A 196 -1.17 -12.99 -6.47
CA VAL A 196 -0.35 -11.94 -5.88
C VAL A 196 0.81 -12.58 -5.13
N ASN A 197 2.03 -12.31 -5.57
CA ASN A 197 3.25 -12.74 -4.94
C ASN A 197 3.67 -11.75 -3.84
N CYS A 198 3.36 -12.08 -2.59
CA CYS A 198 3.76 -11.37 -1.38
C CYS A 198 4.76 -12.18 -0.54
N ALA A 199 5.57 -13.04 -1.17
CA ALA A 199 6.41 -14.04 -0.48
C ALA A 199 7.65 -13.47 0.23
N GLY A 200 7.78 -12.14 0.31
CA GLY A 200 8.85 -11.47 1.05
C GLY A 200 10.23 -11.82 0.49
N LEU A 201 11.06 -12.47 1.31
CA LEU A 201 12.43 -12.85 0.93
C LEU A 201 12.44 -13.91 -0.18
N ASN A 202 11.42 -14.76 -0.24
CA ASN A 202 11.24 -15.75 -1.29
C ASN A 202 10.57 -15.16 -2.54
N GLY A 203 10.28 -13.85 -2.56
CA GLY A 203 9.54 -13.20 -3.65
C GLY A 203 10.13 -13.45 -5.02
N GLY A 204 11.44 -13.27 -5.19
CA GLY A 204 12.12 -13.51 -6.47
C GLY A 204 12.17 -14.98 -6.87
N ILE A 205 12.31 -15.90 -5.91
CA ILE A 205 12.24 -17.35 -6.17
C ILE A 205 10.83 -17.74 -6.65
N VAL A 206 9.79 -17.25 -5.98
CA VAL A 206 8.39 -17.52 -6.31
C VAL A 206 7.99 -16.87 -7.64
N ALA A 207 8.57 -15.73 -7.99
CA ALA A 207 8.37 -15.10 -9.30
C ALA A 207 8.90 -16.00 -10.44
N ASN A 208 10.05 -16.66 -10.23
CA ASN A 208 10.67 -17.60 -11.16
C ASN A 208 10.94 -16.99 -12.56
N ASP A 209 11.48 -15.77 -12.57
CA ASP A 209 11.77 -14.98 -13.76
C ASP A 209 13.16 -14.32 -13.73
N GLY A 210 14.05 -14.83 -12.86
CA GLY A 210 15.40 -14.32 -12.68
C GLY A 210 15.57 -13.29 -11.55
N ASP A 211 14.49 -12.74 -10.97
CA ASP A 211 14.61 -11.72 -9.92
C ASP A 211 15.08 -12.28 -8.55
N ALA A 212 15.28 -13.60 -8.43
CA ALA A 212 15.79 -14.23 -7.22
C ALA A 212 17.17 -13.69 -6.79
N SER A 213 18.05 -13.34 -7.75
CA SER A 213 19.36 -12.76 -7.46
C SER A 213 19.31 -11.33 -6.93
N ASN A 214 18.19 -10.63 -7.11
CA ASN A 214 18.01 -9.25 -6.68
C ASN A 214 17.44 -9.15 -5.26
N VAL A 215 17.08 -10.28 -4.65
CA VAL A 215 16.51 -10.34 -3.31
C VAL A 215 17.52 -10.97 -2.36
N TYR A 216 17.87 -10.24 -1.30
CA TYR A 216 18.89 -10.67 -0.33
C TYR A 216 18.42 -10.46 1.11
N PRO A 217 18.89 -11.29 2.06
CA PRO A 217 18.53 -11.14 3.46
C PRO A 217 19.28 -9.95 4.07
N ILE A 218 18.58 -9.19 4.91
CA ILE A 218 19.20 -8.22 5.82
C ILE A 218 18.83 -8.62 7.24
N ARG A 219 19.76 -9.25 7.95
CA ARG A 219 19.54 -9.71 9.31
C ARG A 219 19.33 -8.53 10.25
N GLY A 220 18.27 -8.60 11.04
CA GLY A 220 17.95 -7.66 12.09
C GLY A 220 17.92 -8.33 13.45
N VAL A 221 18.35 -7.62 14.48
CA VAL A 221 18.17 -8.02 15.89
C VAL A 221 17.58 -6.84 16.64
N ILE A 222 16.53 -7.11 17.42
CA ILE A 222 15.88 -6.15 18.30
C ILE A 222 15.65 -6.78 19.67
N LEU A 223 15.66 -5.94 20.69
CA LEU A 223 15.47 -6.30 22.09
C LEU A 223 14.16 -5.67 22.57
N GLU A 224 13.31 -6.44 23.24
CA GLU A 224 12.21 -5.89 24.04
C GLU A 224 12.72 -5.64 25.45
N ILE A 225 12.57 -4.41 25.93
CA ILE A 225 13.16 -3.96 27.19
C ILE A 225 12.11 -3.46 28.18
N ASP A 226 12.45 -3.48 29.46
CA ASP A 226 11.60 -2.96 30.54
C ASP A 226 11.92 -1.51 30.88
N ALA A 227 11.55 -0.61 29.98
CA ALA A 227 11.76 0.84 30.15
C ALA A 227 10.42 1.60 30.03
N PRO A 228 9.44 1.41 30.94
CA PRO A 228 8.12 2.02 30.83
C PRO A 228 8.15 3.56 30.82
N TRP A 229 9.21 4.19 31.31
CA TRP A 229 9.39 5.65 31.26
C TRP A 229 9.75 6.18 29.85
N GLN A 230 10.22 5.32 28.94
CA GLN A 230 10.51 5.74 27.57
C GLN A 230 9.19 5.91 26.82
N LYS A 231 8.72 7.16 26.70
CA LYS A 231 7.46 7.48 26.01
C LYS A 231 7.64 8.06 24.62
N ASN A 232 8.84 8.55 24.33
CA ASN A 232 9.21 9.06 23.02
C ASN A 232 10.07 8.05 22.27
N PHE A 233 9.86 7.95 20.95
CA PHE A 233 10.86 7.26 20.14
C PHE A 233 12.13 8.12 20.06
N VAL A 234 13.28 7.45 20.00
CA VAL A 234 14.57 8.09 19.70
C VAL A 234 15.25 7.25 18.65
N TYR A 235 15.75 7.87 17.58
CA TYR A 235 16.42 7.17 16.49
C TYR A 235 17.66 7.93 16.05
N LEU A 236 18.84 7.38 16.30
CA LEU A 236 20.13 7.92 15.89
C LEU A 236 20.62 7.27 14.59
N ASP A 237 20.91 8.11 13.59
CA ASP A 237 21.55 7.75 12.30
C ASP A 237 20.91 6.54 11.60
N PHE A 238 19.61 6.34 11.79
CA PHE A 238 18.85 5.20 11.26
C PHE A 238 19.43 3.82 11.61
N ALA A 239 20.21 3.74 12.70
CA ALA A 239 20.89 2.53 13.14
C ALA A 239 20.56 2.13 14.59
N THR A 240 20.42 3.12 15.48
CA THR A 240 20.23 2.90 16.92
C THR A 240 18.95 3.56 17.39
N PHE A 241 18.01 2.80 17.96
CA PHE A 241 16.70 3.32 18.34
C PHE A 241 16.12 2.76 19.63
N THR A 242 15.20 3.52 20.20
CA THR A 242 14.09 2.98 21.00
C THR A 242 12.75 3.37 20.39
N PHE A 243 11.84 2.40 20.31
CA PHE A 243 10.48 2.59 19.85
C PHE A 243 9.51 2.13 20.95
N PRO A 244 8.89 3.06 21.69
CA PRO A 244 7.82 2.69 22.60
C PRO A 244 6.57 2.33 21.81
N THR A 245 6.00 1.20 22.17
CA THR A 245 4.75 0.65 21.64
C THR A 245 3.75 0.50 22.77
N ILE A 246 2.70 -0.32 22.61
CA ILE A 246 1.52 -0.23 23.48
C ILE A 246 1.87 -0.65 24.90
N ASN A 247 2.59 -1.75 25.03
CA ASN A 247 2.95 -2.36 26.32
C ASN A 247 4.45 -2.61 26.47
N THR A 248 5.24 -2.29 25.44
CA THR A 248 6.66 -2.64 25.36
C THR A 248 7.48 -1.49 24.78
N VAL A 249 8.78 -1.52 25.02
CA VAL A 249 9.73 -0.65 24.35
C VAL A 249 10.72 -1.54 23.62
N PHE A 250 10.87 -1.31 22.33
CA PHE A 250 11.86 -2.01 21.52
C PHE A 250 13.14 -1.18 21.46
N MET A 251 14.28 -1.82 21.69
CA MET A 251 15.60 -1.25 21.50
C MET A 251 16.30 -1.99 20.38
N GLY A 252 16.90 -1.26 19.45
CA GLY A 252 17.57 -1.87 18.31
C GLY A 252 18.49 -0.92 17.58
N THR A 253 18.98 -1.25 16.40
CA THR A 253 18.95 -2.61 15.81
C THR A 253 20.36 -3.03 15.43
N VAL A 254 20.57 -4.32 15.23
CA VAL A 254 21.61 -4.81 14.31
C VAL A 254 21.05 -4.77 12.89
N LYS A 255 21.87 -4.44 11.89
CA LYS A 255 21.52 -4.48 10.47
C LYS A 255 22.72 -5.02 9.70
N GLN A 256 22.62 -6.25 9.22
CA GLN A 256 23.70 -6.96 8.53
C GLN A 256 23.19 -7.46 7.18
N ASP A 257 23.64 -6.83 6.11
CA ASP A 257 23.27 -7.19 4.74
C ASP A 257 23.96 -8.52 4.34
N GLY A 258 23.24 -9.38 3.63
CA GLY A 258 23.73 -10.67 3.15
C GLY A 258 23.77 -11.79 4.20
N ARG A 259 23.69 -11.48 5.49
CA ARG A 259 23.65 -12.48 6.57
C ARG A 259 22.26 -13.12 6.67
N ALA A 260 22.21 -14.46 6.67
CA ALA A 260 20.97 -15.24 6.54
C ALA A 260 20.59 -16.05 7.79
N ASP A 261 21.46 -16.22 8.77
CA ASP A 261 21.12 -16.91 10.01
C ASP A 261 20.33 -16.01 10.97
N LEU A 262 19.68 -16.65 11.95
CA LEU A 262 18.84 -16.00 12.96
C LEU A 262 19.46 -16.06 14.36
N GLU A 263 20.70 -16.54 14.49
CA GLU A 263 21.36 -16.76 15.78
C GLU A 263 21.72 -15.41 16.42
N ILE A 264 21.12 -15.09 17.57
CA ILE A 264 21.43 -13.86 18.32
C ILE A 264 22.68 -14.08 19.15
N THR A 265 23.74 -13.30 18.91
CA THR A 265 25.00 -13.41 19.64
C THR A 265 25.07 -12.43 20.80
N GLN A 266 25.95 -12.69 21.78
CA GLN A 266 26.21 -11.73 22.86
C GLN A 266 26.75 -10.40 22.34
N GLU A 267 27.57 -10.43 21.27
CA GLU A 267 28.07 -9.25 20.59
C GLU A 267 26.94 -8.38 20.00
N ASP A 268 25.89 -9.00 19.43
CA ASP A 268 24.71 -8.26 18.95
C ASP A 268 24.05 -7.47 20.09
N ILE A 269 23.90 -8.12 21.26
CA ILE A 269 23.25 -7.55 22.45
C ILE A 269 24.09 -6.41 23.03
N ASP A 270 25.37 -6.68 23.27
CA ASP A 270 26.30 -5.72 23.87
C ASP A 270 26.51 -4.53 22.94
N GLY A 271 26.58 -4.77 21.62
CA GLY A 271 26.66 -3.71 20.62
C GLY A 271 25.42 -2.80 20.62
N ILE A 272 24.21 -3.36 20.70
CA ILE A 272 22.97 -2.56 20.80
C ILE A 272 22.99 -1.72 22.09
N ARG A 273 23.29 -2.35 23.24
CA ARG A 273 23.32 -1.67 24.54
C ARG A 273 24.35 -0.55 24.58
N ALA A 274 25.59 -0.83 24.16
CA ALA A 274 26.67 0.13 24.18
C ALA A 274 26.36 1.36 23.31
N ARG A 275 25.83 1.16 22.09
CA ARG A 275 25.42 2.28 21.22
C ARG A 275 24.28 3.08 21.82
N TYR A 276 23.26 2.44 22.41
CA TYR A 276 22.14 3.20 22.96
C TYR A 276 22.50 3.89 24.29
N ALA A 277 23.39 3.30 25.09
CA ALA A 277 23.89 3.91 26.32
C ALA A 277 24.61 5.24 26.07
N GLN A 278 25.18 5.45 24.88
CA GLN A 278 25.73 6.73 24.46
C GLN A 278 24.67 7.82 24.27
N ILE A 279 23.40 7.45 24.06
CA ILE A 279 22.28 8.40 23.92
C ILE A 279 21.60 8.61 25.28
N GLN A 280 21.40 7.53 26.03
CA GLN A 280 20.70 7.57 27.32
C GLN A 280 21.32 6.52 28.27
N PRO A 281 22.26 6.93 29.14
CA PRO A 281 23.04 6.00 29.98
C PRO A 281 22.18 5.06 30.84
N ALA A 282 21.01 5.54 31.29
CA ALA A 282 20.06 4.75 32.08
C ALA A 282 19.58 3.46 31.38
N MET A 283 19.68 3.38 30.05
CA MET A 283 19.27 2.20 29.29
C MET A 283 20.25 1.03 29.34
N ASN A 284 21.50 1.26 29.76
CA ASN A 284 22.54 0.23 29.70
C ASN A 284 22.20 -1.02 30.52
N ASN A 285 21.53 -0.84 31.65
CA ASN A 285 21.21 -1.91 32.60
C ASN A 285 19.72 -2.32 32.60
N VAL A 286 18.94 -1.87 31.61
CA VAL A 286 17.53 -2.22 31.55
C VAL A 286 17.36 -3.71 31.29
N LYS A 287 16.41 -4.34 31.99
CA LYS A 287 16.06 -5.75 31.81
C LYS A 287 15.54 -6.01 30.40
N ILE A 288 16.12 -6.98 29.71
CA ILE A 288 15.58 -7.51 28.45
C ILE A 288 14.45 -8.50 28.80
N LYS A 289 13.28 -8.29 28.23
CA LYS A 289 12.10 -9.18 28.35
C LYS A 289 12.18 -10.32 27.34
N SER A 290 12.57 -10.00 26.10
CA SER A 290 12.70 -10.94 25.00
C SER A 290 13.59 -10.35 23.91
N MET A 291 14.03 -11.22 23.00
CA MET A 291 14.87 -10.86 21.87
C MET A 291 14.29 -11.47 20.60
N TRP A 292 14.51 -10.82 19.47
CA TRP A 292 14.08 -11.35 18.19
C TRP A 292 15.09 -11.03 17.10
N SER A 293 15.30 -12.02 16.23
CA SER A 293 16.01 -11.86 14.97
C SER A 293 15.11 -12.16 13.79
N GLY A 294 15.27 -11.42 12.70
CA GLY A 294 14.54 -11.66 11.46
C GLY A 294 15.28 -11.15 10.23
N LEU A 295 14.95 -11.72 9.08
CA LEU A 295 15.57 -11.38 7.80
C LEU A 295 14.66 -10.42 7.03
N ARG A 296 15.06 -9.16 6.92
CA ARG A 296 14.35 -8.19 6.08
C ARG A 296 14.58 -8.55 4.61
N PRO A 297 13.54 -8.53 3.76
CA PRO A 297 13.67 -8.86 2.35
C PRO A 297 14.26 -7.67 1.59
N GLY A 298 15.59 -7.58 1.58
CA GLY A 298 16.35 -6.57 0.86
C GLY A 298 16.19 -6.74 -0.64
N ARG A 299 15.98 -5.61 -1.33
CA ARG A 299 15.98 -5.45 -2.78
C ARG A 299 16.18 -3.96 -3.04
N ASP A 300 16.92 -3.59 -4.08
CA ASP A 300 17.25 -2.18 -4.36
C ASP A 300 16.00 -1.31 -4.51
N GLN A 301 14.93 -1.89 -5.06
CA GLN A 301 13.63 -1.27 -5.22
C GLN A 301 12.56 -2.29 -4.83
N ILE A 302 11.43 -1.86 -4.28
CA ILE A 302 10.26 -2.75 -4.16
C ILE A 302 9.89 -3.23 -5.56
N ARG A 303 9.58 -4.52 -5.70
CA ARG A 303 8.93 -5.03 -6.90
C ARG A 303 7.42 -4.96 -6.70
N LEU A 304 6.79 -3.98 -7.32
CA LEU A 304 5.34 -3.79 -7.33
C LEU A 304 4.87 -3.56 -8.76
N GLU A 305 4.45 -4.62 -9.43
CA GLU A 305 4.05 -4.57 -10.84
C GLU A 305 3.06 -5.70 -11.17
N MET A 306 2.31 -5.51 -12.25
CA MET A 306 1.41 -6.53 -12.80
C MET A 306 1.98 -7.06 -14.11
N VAL A 307 2.06 -8.37 -14.23
CA VAL A 307 2.46 -9.07 -15.46
C VAL A 307 1.40 -10.09 -15.85
N GLN A 308 1.35 -10.41 -17.14
CA GLN A 308 0.48 -11.47 -17.64
C GLN A 308 1.17 -12.82 -17.43
N SER A 309 0.44 -13.83 -16.98
CA SER A 309 0.98 -15.19 -16.94
C SER A 309 1.31 -15.68 -18.35
N GLU A 310 2.47 -16.29 -18.53
CA GLU A 310 2.86 -16.91 -19.81
C GLU A 310 2.07 -18.19 -20.11
N LYS A 311 1.55 -18.85 -19.07
CA LYS A 311 0.88 -20.17 -19.17
C LYS A 311 -0.64 -20.07 -19.19
N SER A 312 -1.20 -18.95 -18.74
CA SER A 312 -2.63 -18.82 -18.50
C SER A 312 -3.13 -17.39 -18.71
N LYS A 313 -4.45 -17.19 -18.63
CA LYS A 313 -5.06 -15.86 -18.65
C LYS A 313 -4.95 -15.12 -17.31
N ALA A 314 -4.37 -15.75 -16.28
CA ALA A 314 -4.25 -15.13 -14.97
C ALA A 314 -3.30 -13.92 -14.97
N LYS A 315 -3.63 -12.94 -14.14
CA LYS A 315 -2.77 -11.79 -13.88
C LYS A 315 -1.89 -12.09 -12.68
N ILE A 316 -0.59 -11.90 -12.82
CA ILE A 316 0.37 -12.03 -11.72
C ILE A 316 0.70 -10.63 -11.22
N ILE A 317 0.67 -10.42 -9.91
CA ILE A 317 1.10 -9.18 -9.28
C ILE A 317 2.24 -9.49 -8.35
N HIS A 318 3.41 -8.90 -8.60
CA HIS A 318 4.53 -8.96 -7.67
C HIS A 318 4.38 -7.85 -6.64
N ASN A 319 4.58 -8.17 -5.37
CA ASN A 319 4.51 -7.22 -4.27
C ASN A 319 5.45 -7.68 -3.13
N TYR A 320 6.76 -7.52 -3.35
CA TYR A 320 7.81 -7.94 -2.41
C TYR A 320 9.07 -7.06 -2.49
N GLY A 321 10.09 -7.33 -1.66
CA GLY A 321 11.31 -6.51 -1.60
C GLY A 321 11.16 -5.26 -0.72
N HIS A 322 10.42 -5.37 0.38
CA HIS A 322 10.07 -4.22 1.23
C HIS A 322 11.13 -3.84 2.27
N ALA A 323 12.23 -4.60 2.39
CA ALA A 323 13.29 -4.39 3.36
C ALA A 323 12.74 -4.04 4.76
N GLY A 324 13.27 -2.99 5.40
CA GLY A 324 12.83 -2.52 6.72
C GLY A 324 11.53 -1.71 6.75
N ASN A 325 10.91 -1.43 5.60
CA ASN A 325 9.78 -0.49 5.48
C ASN A 325 8.45 -1.16 5.08
N GLY A 326 8.32 -2.48 5.30
CA GLY A 326 7.10 -3.21 4.93
C GLY A 326 5.84 -2.70 5.65
N PHE A 327 5.94 -2.36 6.93
CA PHE A 327 4.83 -1.82 7.72
C PHE A 327 4.45 -0.39 7.31
N THR A 328 5.44 0.50 7.16
CA THR A 328 5.25 1.87 6.68
C THR A 328 4.50 1.91 5.36
N ARG A 329 4.87 1.01 4.43
CA ARG A 329 4.47 1.15 3.04
C ARG A 329 3.25 0.33 2.64
N ARG A 330 2.88 -0.74 3.38
CA ARG A 330 1.86 -1.77 3.05
C ARG A 330 0.57 -1.38 2.32
N CYS A 331 0.10 -0.13 2.43
CA CYS A 331 -1.07 0.33 1.70
C CYS A 331 -0.74 0.55 0.21
N ASP A 332 0.54 0.68 -0.14
CA ASP A 332 1.08 0.74 -1.50
C ASP A 332 0.65 -0.48 -2.32
N GLY A 333 1.18 -1.65 -1.99
CA GLY A 333 1.02 -2.85 -2.79
C GLY A 333 -0.38 -3.43 -2.69
N GLY A 334 -1.03 -3.34 -1.52
CA GLY A 334 -2.38 -3.85 -1.34
C GLY A 334 -3.44 -3.07 -2.12
N ALA A 335 -3.43 -1.74 -2.01
CA ALA A 335 -4.40 -0.90 -2.70
C ALA A 335 -4.13 -0.83 -4.20
N VAL A 336 -2.86 -0.80 -4.63
CA VAL A 336 -2.48 -0.86 -6.05
C VAL A 336 -2.88 -2.21 -6.64
N ALA A 337 -2.58 -3.33 -5.98
CA ALA A 337 -2.99 -4.65 -6.46
C ALA A 337 -4.51 -4.76 -6.62
N ALA A 338 -5.27 -4.34 -5.60
CA ALA A 338 -6.73 -4.32 -5.66
C ALA A 338 -7.26 -3.41 -6.78
N LYS A 339 -6.65 -2.23 -6.97
CA LYS A 339 -7.01 -1.28 -8.02
C LYS A 339 -6.80 -1.88 -9.41
N CYS A 340 -5.62 -2.41 -9.70
CA CYS A 340 -5.28 -2.96 -11.03
C CYS A 340 -6.15 -4.18 -11.38
N CYS A 341 -6.53 -5.01 -10.40
CA CYS A 341 -7.38 -6.18 -10.63
C CYS A 341 -8.86 -5.84 -10.85
N LEU A 342 -9.41 -4.91 -10.06
CA LEU A 342 -10.84 -4.66 -10.04
C LEU A 342 -11.31 -3.67 -11.11
N ILE A 343 -10.42 -2.80 -11.61
CA ILE A 343 -10.74 -1.91 -12.75
C ILE A 343 -11.15 -2.74 -13.99
N SER A 344 -10.54 -3.90 -14.22
CA SER A 344 -10.94 -4.76 -15.36
C SER A 344 -12.36 -5.36 -15.22
N ALA A 345 -12.93 -5.52 -14.02
CA ALA A 345 -14.27 -6.09 -13.86
C ALA A 345 -15.38 -5.07 -14.14
N GLN A 346 -15.21 -3.83 -13.68
CA GLN A 346 -16.24 -2.80 -13.78
C GLN A 346 -16.32 -2.17 -15.18
N TYR A 347 -15.19 -2.09 -15.91
CA TYR A 347 -15.17 -1.53 -17.26
C TYR A 347 -15.58 -2.55 -18.34
N LEU A 348 -15.20 -3.83 -18.23
CA LEU A 348 -15.54 -4.84 -19.24
C LEU A 348 -16.99 -5.34 -19.18
N THR A 349 -17.65 -5.32 -18.02
CA THR A 349 -19.08 -5.70 -17.94
C THR A 349 -19.98 -4.64 -18.58
N CYS A 350 -19.64 -3.35 -18.43
CA CYS A 350 -20.33 -2.27 -19.14
C CYS A 350 -20.09 -2.28 -20.66
N PHE A 351 -18.92 -2.73 -21.14
CA PHE A 351 -18.59 -2.73 -22.58
C PHE A 351 -18.93 -4.05 -23.31
N ARG A 352 -18.80 -5.23 -22.68
CA ARG A 352 -19.08 -6.53 -23.34
C ARG A 352 -20.57 -6.81 -23.52
N HIS A 353 -21.45 -6.26 -22.68
CA HIS A 353 -22.91 -6.35 -22.91
C HIS A 353 -23.47 -5.21 -23.76
N ASN A 354 -22.64 -4.20 -24.08
CA ASN A 354 -23.01 -3.06 -24.93
C ASN A 354 -22.30 -3.10 -26.30
N GLY A 355 -22.28 -4.28 -26.94
CA GLY A 355 -22.09 -4.35 -28.40
C GLY A 355 -23.16 -3.57 -29.19
N ALA A 356 -24.19 -3.04 -28.52
CA ALA A 356 -25.22 -2.17 -29.08
C ALA A 356 -24.83 -0.67 -29.18
N ILE A 357 -23.68 -0.25 -28.61
CA ILE A 357 -23.23 1.16 -28.59
C ILE A 357 -21.99 1.35 -29.47
N LYS A 358 -22.01 0.76 -30.69
CA LYS A 358 -21.04 1.09 -31.75
C LYS A 358 -21.68 1.66 -33.01
N SER A 359 -22.96 2.02 -32.94
CA SER A 359 -23.70 2.58 -34.07
C SER A 359 -24.85 3.45 -33.56
N PRO A 360 -24.97 4.71 -33.99
CA PRO A 360 -26.16 5.55 -33.71
C PRO A 360 -27.45 5.01 -34.34
N ASN A 361 -27.44 3.82 -34.95
CA ASN A 361 -28.55 3.24 -35.71
C ASN A 361 -29.23 2.03 -35.04
N THR A 362 -28.96 1.72 -33.77
CA THR A 362 -29.73 0.69 -33.05
C THR A 362 -31.07 1.23 -32.56
N ALA A 363 -32.14 0.47 -32.82
CA ALA A 363 -33.56 0.86 -32.69
C ALA A 363 -33.99 1.42 -31.31
N ILE A 364 -33.20 1.19 -30.26
CA ILE A 364 -33.48 1.65 -28.89
C ILE A 364 -33.31 3.17 -28.76
N TRP A 365 -32.41 3.79 -29.51
CA TRP A 365 -32.14 5.23 -29.44
C TRP A 365 -33.12 6.11 -30.22
N ARG A 366 -33.92 5.52 -31.13
CA ARG A 366 -34.97 6.25 -31.88
C ARG A 366 -36.22 6.56 -31.05
N ALA A 367 -36.37 5.95 -29.88
CA ALA A 367 -37.56 6.07 -29.04
C ALA A 367 -37.43 7.09 -27.89
N LEU A 368 -36.25 7.69 -27.71
CA LEU A 368 -35.97 8.62 -26.61
C LEU A 368 -35.70 10.02 -27.14
N SER A 369 -36.32 11.03 -26.52
CA SER A 369 -35.98 12.42 -26.84
C SER A 369 -34.54 12.73 -26.39
N PRO A 370 -33.84 13.70 -27.02
CA PRO A 370 -32.48 14.11 -26.63
C PRO A 370 -32.35 14.43 -25.13
N TYR A 371 -33.42 14.93 -24.52
CA TYR A 371 -33.50 15.19 -23.08
C TYR A 371 -33.49 13.91 -22.23
N GLN A 372 -34.16 12.85 -22.67
CA GLN A 372 -34.20 11.55 -21.98
C GLN A 372 -32.86 10.80 -22.07
N ALA A 373 -32.18 10.90 -23.22
CA ALA A 373 -30.83 10.36 -23.40
C ALA A 373 -29.82 11.04 -22.48
N ASN A 374 -29.88 12.38 -22.37
CA ASN A 374 -28.96 13.15 -21.55
C ASN A 374 -29.20 12.90 -20.04
N ASN A 375 -30.45 12.74 -19.61
CA ASN A 375 -30.78 12.36 -18.24
C ASN A 375 -30.35 10.93 -17.89
N ALA A 376 -30.43 9.97 -18.81
CA ALA A 376 -29.93 8.61 -18.60
C ALA A 376 -28.41 8.57 -18.41
N LEU A 377 -27.67 9.36 -19.20
CA LEU A 377 -26.22 9.56 -19.06
C LEU A 377 -25.86 10.22 -17.73
N LYS A 378 -26.58 11.29 -17.32
CA LYS A 378 -26.39 11.92 -16.00
C LYS A 378 -26.66 10.96 -14.85
N LEU A 379 -27.70 10.13 -14.96
CA LEU A 379 -28.02 9.11 -13.96
C LEU A 379 -26.90 8.05 -13.87
N PHE A 380 -26.38 7.60 -15.00
CA PHE A 380 -25.26 6.66 -15.07
C PHE A 380 -23.99 7.20 -14.42
N TRP A 381 -23.62 8.46 -14.72
CA TRP A 381 -22.49 9.12 -14.08
C TRP A 381 -22.68 9.33 -12.58
N ASN A 382 -23.88 9.72 -12.14
CA ASN A 382 -24.19 9.88 -10.72
C ASN A 382 -24.10 8.54 -9.97
N VAL A 383 -24.50 7.42 -10.58
CA VAL A 383 -24.34 6.09 -10.00
C VAL A 383 -22.86 5.70 -9.87
N LEU A 384 -22.02 6.07 -10.83
CA LEU A 384 -20.57 5.84 -10.77
C LEU A 384 -19.87 6.70 -9.70
N ILE A 385 -20.29 7.95 -9.53
CA ILE A 385 -19.83 8.83 -8.44
C ILE A 385 -20.28 8.29 -7.08
N PHE A 386 -21.56 7.89 -6.96
CA PHE A 386 -22.12 7.34 -5.72
C PHE A 386 -21.47 6.03 -5.30
N LYS A 387 -21.00 5.22 -6.26
CA LYS A 387 -20.22 4.00 -6.01
C LYS A 387 -18.71 4.25 -5.82
N GLY A 388 -18.27 5.51 -5.76
CA GLY A 388 -16.88 5.89 -5.47
C GLY A 388 -15.89 5.59 -6.61
N VAL A 389 -16.38 5.45 -7.85
CA VAL A 389 -15.53 5.12 -9.03
C VAL A 389 -14.74 6.34 -9.51
N PHE A 390 -15.28 7.55 -9.31
CA PHE A 390 -14.65 8.83 -9.65
C PHE A 390 -14.79 9.85 -8.52
N SER A 391 -13.85 10.81 -8.46
CA SER A 391 -13.95 11.98 -7.59
C SER A 391 -14.98 12.96 -8.17
N PRO A 392 -15.76 13.69 -7.35
CA PRO A 392 -16.68 14.72 -7.85
C PRO A 392 -15.99 15.75 -8.76
N ASN A 393 -14.70 16.01 -8.51
CA ASN A 393 -13.93 17.04 -9.23
C ASN A 393 -13.40 16.59 -10.60
N SER A 394 -13.40 15.30 -10.94
CA SER A 394 -12.93 14.82 -12.26
C SER A 394 -14.01 14.91 -13.35
N VAL A 395 -15.26 15.15 -12.98
CA VAL A 395 -16.40 15.25 -13.93
C VAL A 395 -16.64 16.71 -14.36
N ALA A 396 -16.22 17.68 -13.54
CA ALA A 396 -16.47 19.09 -13.79
C ALA A 396 -15.72 19.64 -15.01
N THR A 397 -14.52 19.14 -15.31
CA THR A 397 -13.70 19.62 -16.44
C THR A 397 -14.21 19.14 -17.81
N ASP A 398 -14.80 17.95 -17.90
CA ASP A 398 -15.25 17.39 -19.19
C ASP A 398 -16.75 17.64 -19.47
N VAL A 399 -17.57 17.83 -18.43
CA VAL A 399 -18.98 18.26 -18.62
C VAL A 399 -19.06 19.74 -18.99
N GLY A 400 -18.14 20.57 -18.51
CA GLY A 400 -18.02 21.98 -18.92
C GLY A 400 -17.73 22.16 -20.42
N ALA A 401 -17.06 21.19 -21.04
CA ALA A 401 -16.81 21.19 -22.49
C ALA A 401 -18.07 20.84 -23.32
N LEU A 402 -19.07 20.16 -22.73
CA LEU A 402 -20.34 19.86 -23.38
C LEU A 402 -21.37 20.99 -23.25
N GLU A 403 -21.30 21.79 -22.18
CA GLU A 403 -22.20 22.95 -21.99
C GLU A 403 -21.70 24.22 -22.71
N GLY A 404 -20.41 24.31 -23.05
CA GLY A 404 -19.81 25.46 -23.75
C GLY A 404 -19.95 25.49 -25.28
N GLY A 405 -20.57 24.48 -25.89
CA GLY A 405 -20.55 24.24 -27.34
C GLY A 405 -21.70 24.82 -28.17
N TYR A 406 -22.54 25.71 -27.64
CA TYR A 406 -23.61 26.36 -28.40
C TYR A 406 -23.48 27.88 -28.38
N LYS A 407 -22.53 28.40 -29.15
CA LYS A 407 -22.61 29.79 -29.64
C LYS A 407 -22.90 29.76 -31.13
N HIS A 408 -24.03 30.35 -31.50
CA HIS A 408 -24.46 30.53 -32.89
C HIS A 408 -23.42 31.30 -33.70
N THR A 409 -23.03 30.76 -34.85
CA THR A 409 -22.45 31.52 -35.96
C THR A 409 -23.43 31.52 -37.14
N PRO A 410 -23.61 32.66 -37.84
CA PRO A 410 -24.58 32.81 -38.92
C PRO A 410 -24.03 32.31 -40.26
N SER A 411 -23.59 31.05 -40.33
CA SER A 411 -23.33 30.38 -41.61
C SER A 411 -23.53 28.87 -41.48
N GLY A 412 -24.62 28.37 -42.06
CA GLY A 412 -25.07 26.98 -41.95
C GLY A 412 -24.18 25.97 -42.66
N LYS A 413 -23.02 25.64 -42.08
CA LYS A 413 -22.27 24.41 -42.40
C LYS A 413 -21.99 23.62 -41.12
N PRO A 414 -22.20 22.29 -41.13
CA PRO A 414 -21.90 21.46 -39.96
C PRO A 414 -20.39 21.31 -39.79
N LEU A 415 -19.87 21.59 -38.58
CA LEU A 415 -18.54 21.19 -38.16
C LEU A 415 -18.55 19.68 -37.89
N GLN A 416 -17.66 18.93 -38.56
CA GLN A 416 -17.32 17.56 -38.18
C GLN A 416 -16.72 17.59 -36.77
N ALA A 417 -17.34 16.88 -35.83
CA ALA A 417 -16.76 16.63 -34.52
C ALA A 417 -15.47 15.80 -34.69
N PRO A 418 -14.38 16.08 -33.95
CA PRO A 418 -13.21 15.23 -33.98
C PRO A 418 -13.56 13.87 -33.37
N ASP A 419 -13.28 12.80 -34.10
CA ASP A 419 -13.28 11.42 -33.61
C ASP A 419 -12.17 11.27 -32.55
N ILE A 420 -12.44 11.74 -31.33
CA ILE A 420 -11.64 11.39 -30.17
C ILE A 420 -12.15 10.02 -29.73
N ALA A 421 -11.43 8.98 -30.15
CA ALA A 421 -11.65 7.64 -29.67
C ALA A 421 -11.43 7.60 -28.14
N LEU A 422 -12.52 7.77 -27.38
CA LEU A 422 -12.58 7.61 -25.91
C LEU A 422 -11.91 6.32 -25.41
N HIS A 423 -11.82 5.30 -26.26
CA HIS A 423 -11.12 4.05 -25.99
C HIS A 423 -9.61 4.24 -25.79
N GLN A 424 -8.97 5.12 -26.57
CA GLN A 424 -7.52 5.39 -26.52
C GLN A 424 -7.14 6.17 -25.26
N VAL A 425 -7.96 7.15 -24.86
CA VAL A 425 -7.73 7.95 -23.64
C VAL A 425 -7.89 7.09 -22.37
N PHE A 426 -8.83 6.14 -22.37
CA PHE A 426 -9.05 5.22 -21.25
C PHE A 426 -7.97 4.13 -21.11
N GLU A 427 -7.49 3.57 -22.23
CA GLU A 427 -6.38 2.63 -22.22
C GLU A 427 -5.08 3.31 -21.77
N GLU A 428 -4.78 4.51 -22.26
CA GLU A 428 -3.59 5.27 -21.85
C GLU A 428 -3.61 5.66 -20.37
N CYS A 429 -4.77 6.06 -19.80
CA CYS A 429 -4.86 6.40 -18.38
C CYS A 429 -4.76 5.16 -17.45
N CYS A 430 -5.18 3.98 -17.92
CA CYS A 430 -5.07 2.74 -17.15
C CYS A 430 -3.65 2.13 -17.24
N TYR A 431 -2.97 2.25 -18.38
CA TYR A 431 -1.59 1.78 -18.57
C TYR A 431 -0.55 2.72 -17.98
N LYS A 432 -0.65 4.05 -18.18
CA LYS A 432 0.32 5.02 -17.62
C LYS A 432 0.29 5.07 -16.09
N GLY A 433 -0.81 4.68 -15.45
CA GLY A 433 -0.88 4.52 -14.00
C GLY A 433 -0.08 3.33 -13.44
N CYS A 434 0.38 2.42 -14.31
CA CYS A 434 1.25 1.29 -13.96
C CYS A 434 2.70 1.48 -14.44
N ASP A 435 2.95 2.25 -15.50
CA ASP A 435 4.27 2.37 -16.16
C ASP A 435 5.11 3.60 -15.78
N GLU A 436 4.70 4.46 -14.83
CA GLU A 436 5.59 5.51 -14.30
C GLU A 436 6.66 4.94 -13.35
N VAL A 437 7.56 4.12 -13.90
CA VAL A 437 8.84 3.71 -13.28
C VAL A 437 10.04 4.07 -14.17
N SER A 438 9.85 4.54 -15.41
CA SER A 438 11.00 4.90 -16.26
C SER A 438 10.66 5.91 -17.37
N ALA A 439 10.40 7.17 -17.05
CA ALA A 439 10.68 8.30 -17.95
C ALA A 439 10.32 9.64 -17.28
N CYS A 440 11.30 10.32 -16.70
CA CYS A 440 11.28 11.79 -16.65
C CYS A 440 12.72 12.31 -16.55
N GLY A 441 13.48 12.10 -17.63
CA GLY A 441 14.65 12.90 -17.94
C GLY A 441 14.24 13.99 -18.91
N LYS A 442 14.54 15.24 -18.54
CA LYS A 442 14.55 16.47 -19.37
C LYS A 442 13.17 16.95 -19.89
N HIS A 443 12.66 18.03 -19.32
CA HIS A 443 12.59 19.33 -20.01
C HIS A 443 12.17 20.47 -19.05
N ASN A 444 12.77 21.64 -19.34
CA ASN A 444 12.84 22.88 -18.57
C ASN A 444 11.50 23.64 -18.42
N GLY A 445 11.42 24.52 -17.41
CA GLY A 445 10.70 25.80 -17.52
C GLY A 445 9.87 26.20 -16.30
N TRP A 446 10.44 27.06 -15.45
CA TRP A 446 9.78 27.93 -14.46
C TRP A 446 8.87 28.98 -15.16
N PRO A 447 7.87 29.59 -14.49
CA PRO A 447 8.04 30.53 -13.36
C PRO A 447 7.38 30.11 -12.04
#